data_AF-A0A7S0WRZ8-F1
#
_entry.id   AF-A0A7S0WRZ8-F1
#
_cell.length_a   1.000
_cell.length_b   1.000
_cell.length_c   1.000
_cell.angle_alpha   90.00
_cell.angle_beta   90.00
_cell.angle_gamma   90.00
#
_symmetry.space_group_name_H-M   'P 1'
#
loop_
_entity.id
_entity.type
_entity.pdbx_description
1 polymer ?
#
loop_
_entity_poly.entity_id
_entity_poly.type
_entity_poly.pdbx_seq_one_letter_code
_entity_poly.pdbx_strand_id
1 'polypeptide(L)'
;FGAATPGAARPAGRHVAYFHTLHALNSARIQPSTAAAFDALAEFEKAAAADVAPQAGAAEPQSSVMSLWALLRSMIPKSGGQGATVQQLVTGARRHLEAGHATYMTDVVRKHAQVARLGGETSNLARVHAFLRVSLKGQGQLDFDAPGSDGAMNTTWRQVYYCVRSGYMKEALQVANAANDPSTRSAGIIFADALKEWVDNDGCVSNATASALSQHCKRMLAETGPRKNDRNRVHLLVLYAIVARDARAAQDLVGQNPTFFSYIQDFMWFKLALVRQQPAAGDAFAAAPASSSFQIQDLQSYLRQFPSKHYSCDGRDPLMYVNVLLLSLQFKAALQYLLYDPAAAAYRTDGVHMAVALEHYQVLSVEGLEADQPDTAGLDLAQCIIRYGKEFAMDDPTTALEYMAFAAALAPHFRAQELFAQLLQERGAARHLLGEDGGAARDRTPLARFVPDAAARRELLLATAAHCNAKAKYEEAIELYMRAGGHAKALELVNQQLGNHLSGLMANVEPSASALQRQGEAVRRDAATSAEGLAGRGGAELAAQEDRFVMLLEVGRLFQAAAEGNLPEALRLVRGLQERRGGAPGGGARERG
;
A
#
# COMPACT_ATOMS: atom_id res chain seq x y z
N PHE A 1 15.20 11.95 -8.28
CA PHE A 1 14.46 12.72 -7.27
C PHE A 1 15.11 14.08 -7.14
N GLY A 2 14.49 15.12 -7.70
CA GLY A 2 14.85 16.50 -7.35
C GLY A 2 14.47 16.76 -5.90
N ALA A 3 15.30 17.50 -5.19
CA ALA A 3 15.17 17.78 -3.76
C ALA A 3 13.74 18.19 -3.38
N ALA A 4 13.16 17.49 -2.41
CA ALA A 4 11.98 17.96 -1.71
C ALA A 4 12.35 19.26 -0.96
N THR A 5 11.49 20.25 -1.08
CA THR A 5 11.56 21.53 -0.37
C THR A 5 11.71 21.31 1.14
N PRO A 6 12.66 22.01 1.81
CA PRO A 6 12.81 21.94 3.26
C PRO A 6 11.65 22.70 3.92
N GLY A 7 10.76 21.95 4.56
CA GLY A 7 9.56 22.47 5.22
C GLY A 7 8.40 21.49 5.13
N ALA A 8 8.62 20.23 5.53
CA ALA A 8 7.52 19.28 5.66
C ALA A 8 6.64 19.72 6.83
N ALA A 9 5.46 20.27 6.52
CA ALA A 9 4.40 20.41 7.50
C ALA A 9 4.16 19.04 8.16
N ARG A 10 3.92 19.01 9.47
CA ARG A 10 3.54 17.78 10.19
C ARG A 10 2.50 17.02 9.36
N PRO A 11 2.62 15.69 9.22
CA PRO A 11 1.61 14.90 8.53
C PRO A 11 0.26 15.19 9.18
N ALA A 12 -0.67 15.71 8.39
CA ALA A 12 -2.04 15.99 8.81
C ALA A 12 -2.97 15.12 7.97
N GLY A 13 -4.15 14.83 8.52
CA GLY A 13 -5.18 14.19 7.71
C GLY A 13 -4.94 12.70 7.43
N ARG A 14 -5.05 12.29 6.16
CA ARG A 14 -4.96 10.89 5.72
C ARG A 14 -3.63 10.25 6.04
N HIS A 15 -2.54 11.01 6.07
CA HIS A 15 -1.20 10.48 6.37
C HIS A 15 -1.13 9.87 7.78
N VAL A 16 -1.74 10.56 8.75
CA VAL A 16 -1.82 10.09 10.14
C VAL A 16 -2.74 8.88 10.25
N ALA A 17 -3.89 8.92 9.56
CA ALA A 17 -4.81 7.78 9.53
C ALA A 17 -4.15 6.53 8.93
N TYR A 18 -3.41 6.67 7.84
CA TYR A 18 -2.65 5.60 7.23
C TYR A 18 -1.57 5.01 8.15
N PHE A 19 -0.85 5.87 8.88
CA PHE A 19 0.10 5.41 9.88
C PHE A 19 -0.56 4.56 10.97
N HIS A 20 -1.69 5.02 11.52
CA HIS A 20 -2.43 4.26 12.53
C HIS A 20 -2.90 2.90 12.00
N THR A 21 -3.35 2.84 10.75
CA THR A 21 -3.73 1.58 10.11
C THR A 21 -2.52 0.65 9.95
N LEU A 22 -1.36 1.15 9.51
CA LEU A 22 -0.13 0.36 9.43
C LEU A 22 0.32 -0.15 10.80
N HIS A 23 0.28 0.69 11.83
CA HIS A 23 0.63 0.31 13.19
C HIS A 23 -0.28 -0.80 13.73
N ALA A 24 -1.59 -0.71 13.48
CA ALA A 24 -2.57 -1.74 13.84
C ALA A 24 -2.30 -3.05 13.07
N LEU A 25 -2.00 -2.95 11.77
CA LEU A 25 -1.63 -4.09 10.94
C LEU A 25 -0.36 -4.78 11.45
N ASN A 26 0.72 -4.04 11.73
CA ASN A 26 1.95 -4.60 12.28
C ASN A 26 1.70 -5.27 13.64
N SER A 27 0.86 -4.67 14.49
CA SER A 27 0.46 -5.27 15.77
C SER A 27 -0.27 -6.61 15.56
N ALA A 28 -1.19 -6.67 14.59
CA ALA A 28 -1.89 -7.91 14.24
C ALA A 28 -0.94 -8.96 13.64
N ARG A 29 0.08 -8.56 12.87
CA ARG A 29 1.08 -9.47 12.28
C ARG A 29 2.00 -10.11 13.32
N ILE A 30 2.32 -9.41 14.41
CA ILE A 30 3.14 -9.95 15.51
C ILE A 30 2.41 -11.10 16.22
N GLN A 31 1.07 -11.14 16.18
CA GLN A 31 0.25 -12.21 16.73
C GLN A 31 -0.34 -13.07 15.60
N PRO A 32 0.23 -14.25 15.27
CA PRO A 32 -0.15 -15.02 14.09
C PRO A 32 -1.65 -15.37 14.01
N SER A 33 -2.33 -15.50 15.16
CA SER A 33 -3.76 -15.79 15.25
C SER A 33 -4.65 -14.61 14.81
N THR A 34 -4.17 -13.37 14.86
CA THR A 34 -4.93 -12.17 14.52
C THR A 34 -4.58 -11.58 13.16
N ALA A 35 -3.42 -11.94 12.60
CA ALA A 35 -2.93 -11.39 11.33
C ALA A 35 -3.88 -11.67 10.15
N ALA A 36 -4.40 -12.90 10.05
CA ALA A 36 -5.32 -13.30 8.99
C ALA A 36 -6.73 -12.67 9.11
N ALA A 37 -7.07 -12.16 10.29
CA ALA A 37 -8.38 -11.57 10.58
C ALA A 37 -8.42 -10.04 10.38
N PHE A 38 -7.27 -9.40 10.17
CA PHE A 38 -7.19 -7.95 9.98
C PHE A 38 -7.64 -7.56 8.57
N ASP A 39 -8.76 -6.86 8.44
CA ASP A 39 -9.30 -6.39 7.15
C ASP A 39 -8.56 -5.11 6.71
N ALA A 40 -7.31 -5.27 6.25
CA ALA A 40 -6.46 -4.13 5.89
C ALA A 40 -7.07 -3.28 4.77
N LEU A 41 -7.80 -3.87 3.83
CA LEU A 41 -8.47 -3.12 2.75
C LEU A 41 -9.52 -2.17 3.32
N ALA A 42 -10.37 -2.64 4.24
CA ALA A 42 -11.39 -1.78 4.85
C ALA A 42 -10.79 -0.67 5.72
N GLU A 43 -9.73 -0.97 6.49
CA GLU A 43 -9.08 0.02 7.35
C GLU A 43 -8.30 1.07 6.55
N PHE A 44 -7.63 0.68 5.46
CA PHE A 44 -6.97 1.64 4.57
C PHE A 44 -7.97 2.46 3.75
N GLU A 45 -9.07 1.86 3.28
CA GLU A 45 -10.20 2.58 2.64
C GLU A 45 -10.74 3.68 3.56
N LYS A 46 -11.00 3.33 4.84
CA LYS A 46 -11.45 4.27 5.86
C LYS A 46 -10.43 5.36 6.14
N ALA A 47 -9.15 5.02 6.24
CA ALA A 47 -8.08 5.98 6.49
C ALA A 47 -7.93 6.99 5.34
N ALA A 48 -8.08 6.53 4.10
CA ALA A 48 -7.98 7.36 2.92
C ALA A 48 -9.08 8.44 2.87
N ALA A 49 -10.25 8.18 3.48
CA ALA A 49 -11.37 9.11 3.56
C ALA A 49 -11.13 10.31 4.51
N ALA A 50 -10.10 10.28 5.35
CA ALA A 50 -9.87 11.28 6.40
C ALA A 50 -9.64 12.73 5.90
N ASP A 51 -9.28 12.91 4.62
CA ASP A 51 -9.03 14.22 4.00
C ASP A 51 -10.10 14.69 3.02
N VAL A 52 -11.18 13.93 2.85
CA VAL A 52 -12.24 14.30 1.91
C VAL A 52 -13.12 15.37 2.56
N ALA A 53 -12.64 16.62 2.53
CA ALA A 53 -13.53 17.76 2.72
C ALA A 53 -14.54 17.77 1.57
N PRO A 54 -15.84 17.99 1.81
CA PRO A 54 -16.82 18.12 0.74
C PRO A 54 -16.52 19.41 -0.04
N GLN A 55 -15.78 19.30 -1.15
CA GLN A 55 -15.61 20.41 -2.06
C GLN A 55 -16.92 20.63 -2.82
N ALA A 56 -17.75 21.54 -2.30
CA ALA A 56 -18.96 21.98 -2.98
C ALA A 56 -18.56 22.73 -4.27
N GLY A 57 -18.85 22.13 -5.43
CA GLY A 57 -18.88 22.85 -6.72
C GLY A 57 -17.79 22.49 -7.74
N ALA A 58 -16.84 21.61 -7.45
CA ALA A 58 -15.98 21.02 -8.47
C ALA A 58 -16.65 19.78 -9.09
N ALA A 59 -16.52 19.57 -10.40
CA ALA A 59 -16.90 18.30 -11.01
C ALA A 59 -16.04 17.20 -10.37
N GLU A 60 -16.66 16.25 -9.66
CA GLU A 60 -15.93 15.14 -9.07
C GLU A 60 -15.15 14.40 -10.16
N PRO A 61 -13.83 14.17 -9.98
CA PRO A 61 -13.07 13.37 -10.92
C PRO A 61 -13.72 11.98 -11.02
N GLN A 62 -13.75 11.41 -12.24
CA GLN A 62 -14.39 10.11 -12.48
C GLN A 62 -13.72 8.99 -11.68
N SER A 63 -12.44 9.14 -11.34
CA SER A 63 -11.69 8.26 -10.45
C SER A 63 -11.19 9.00 -9.21
N SER A 64 -11.36 8.36 -8.05
CA SER A 64 -10.87 8.85 -6.75
C SER A 64 -10.08 7.76 -6.03
N VAL A 65 -9.23 8.14 -5.08
CA VAL A 65 -8.52 7.17 -4.21
C VAL A 65 -9.52 6.25 -3.52
N MET A 66 -10.71 6.75 -3.14
CA MET A 66 -11.76 5.94 -2.52
C MET A 66 -12.27 4.88 -3.48
N SER A 67 -12.51 5.24 -4.74
CA SER A 67 -12.97 4.29 -5.74
C SER A 67 -11.95 3.17 -6.00
N LEU A 68 -10.65 3.47 -5.92
CA LEU A 68 -9.59 2.46 -6.05
C LEU A 68 -9.57 1.50 -4.85
N TRP A 69 -9.73 1.99 -3.62
CA TRP A 69 -9.83 1.13 -2.44
C TRP A 69 -11.10 0.26 -2.48
N ALA A 70 -12.24 0.82 -2.87
CA ALA A 70 -13.48 0.08 -3.06
C ALA A 70 -13.34 -1.00 -4.15
N LEU A 71 -12.60 -0.71 -5.22
CA LEU A 71 -12.23 -1.69 -6.25
C LEU A 71 -11.39 -2.82 -5.65
N LEU A 72 -10.28 -2.52 -4.97
CA LEU A 72 -9.43 -3.54 -4.35
C LEU A 72 -10.22 -4.42 -3.37
N ARG A 73 -11.09 -3.83 -2.54
CA ARG A 73 -11.96 -4.54 -1.59
C ARG A 73 -12.97 -5.46 -2.26
N SER A 74 -13.47 -5.09 -3.44
CA SER A 74 -14.37 -5.95 -4.22
C SER A 74 -13.65 -7.10 -4.93
N MET A 75 -12.36 -6.92 -5.23
CA MET A 75 -11.52 -7.89 -5.94
C MET A 75 -10.89 -8.93 -5.01
N ILE A 76 -10.33 -8.48 -3.89
CA ILE A 76 -9.46 -9.29 -3.05
C ILE A 76 -10.29 -9.95 -1.93
N PRO A 77 -10.28 -11.29 -1.84
CA PRO A 77 -10.96 -12.01 -0.76
C PRO A 77 -10.42 -11.60 0.62
N LYS A 78 -11.32 -11.57 1.62
CA LYS A 78 -10.98 -11.14 2.99
C LYS A 78 -10.07 -12.08 3.77
N SER A 79 -9.90 -13.32 3.33
CA SER A 79 -9.04 -14.30 3.99
C SER A 79 -7.57 -13.92 3.80
N GLY A 80 -7.02 -13.13 4.74
CA GLY A 80 -5.60 -12.80 4.76
C GLY A 80 -4.76 -14.07 4.86
N GLY A 81 -3.81 -14.26 3.95
CA GLY A 81 -2.81 -15.33 4.03
C GLY A 81 -2.96 -16.49 3.03
N GLN A 82 -4.10 -16.66 2.36
CA GLN A 82 -4.19 -17.50 1.16
C GLN A 82 -4.30 -16.58 -0.06
N GLY A 83 -3.28 -16.58 -0.93
CA GLY A 83 -3.24 -15.73 -2.11
C GLY A 83 -4.50 -15.89 -2.95
N ALA A 84 -5.08 -14.78 -3.40
CA ALA A 84 -6.26 -14.79 -4.25
C ALA A 84 -5.95 -15.48 -5.59
N THR A 85 -6.88 -16.28 -6.10
CA THR A 85 -6.73 -16.81 -7.46
C THR A 85 -7.03 -15.72 -8.49
N VAL A 86 -6.41 -15.80 -9.67
CA VAL A 86 -6.71 -14.91 -10.81
C VAL A 86 -8.22 -14.85 -11.07
N GLN A 87 -8.90 -15.98 -10.95
CA GLN A 87 -10.35 -16.05 -11.16
C GLN A 87 -11.15 -15.24 -10.14
N GLN A 88 -10.79 -15.32 -8.87
CA GLN A 88 -11.46 -14.54 -7.81
C GLN A 88 -11.30 -13.03 -8.08
N LEU A 89 -10.08 -12.62 -8.46
CA LEU A 89 -9.76 -11.23 -8.76
C LEU A 89 -10.54 -10.71 -9.98
N VAL A 90 -10.61 -11.47 -11.08
CA VAL A 90 -11.40 -11.13 -12.27
C VAL A 90 -12.88 -11.04 -11.94
N THR A 91 -13.42 -12.01 -11.21
CA THR A 91 -14.83 -12.01 -10.81
C THR A 91 -15.16 -10.79 -9.95
N GLY A 92 -14.29 -10.44 -8.99
CA GLY A 92 -14.46 -9.27 -8.16
C GLY A 92 -14.38 -7.94 -8.94
N ALA A 93 -13.42 -7.82 -9.87
CA ALA A 93 -13.31 -6.67 -10.77
C ALA A 93 -14.57 -6.50 -11.64
N ARG A 94 -15.10 -7.60 -12.19
CA ARG A 94 -16.35 -7.58 -12.95
C ARG A 94 -17.54 -7.12 -12.09
N ARG A 95 -17.68 -7.68 -10.88
CA ARG A 95 -18.75 -7.31 -9.93
C ARG A 95 -18.66 -5.84 -9.51
N HIS A 96 -17.45 -5.31 -9.35
CA HIS A 96 -17.25 -3.87 -9.10
C HIS A 96 -17.84 -3.03 -10.22
N LEU A 97 -17.51 -3.36 -11.48
CA LEU A 97 -18.00 -2.64 -12.64
C LEU A 97 -19.52 -2.77 -12.77
N GLU A 98 -20.09 -3.93 -12.47
CA GLU A 98 -21.54 -4.18 -12.46
C GLU A 98 -22.26 -3.31 -11.42
N ALA A 99 -21.76 -3.30 -10.18
CA ALA A 99 -22.30 -2.46 -9.11
C ALA A 99 -22.16 -0.96 -9.44
N GLY A 100 -21.02 -0.55 -9.99
CA GLY A 100 -20.80 0.83 -10.44
C GLY A 100 -21.80 1.26 -11.51
N HIS A 101 -22.13 0.38 -12.47
CA HIS A 101 -23.15 0.66 -13.48
C HIS A 101 -24.57 0.69 -12.91
N ALA A 102 -24.89 -0.19 -11.95
CA ALA A 102 -26.16 -0.16 -11.24
C ALA A 102 -26.37 1.19 -10.52
N THR A 103 -25.33 1.71 -9.86
CA THR A 103 -25.33 3.04 -9.24
C THR A 103 -25.49 4.14 -10.28
N TYR A 104 -24.73 4.09 -11.38
CA TYR A 104 -24.84 5.04 -12.49
C TYR A 104 -26.27 5.12 -13.05
N MET A 105 -26.91 3.99 -13.32
CA MET A 105 -28.31 3.98 -13.78
C MET A 105 -29.24 4.65 -12.78
N THR A 106 -29.08 4.36 -11.50
CA THR A 106 -29.88 4.95 -10.42
C THR A 106 -29.71 6.47 -10.38
N ASP A 107 -28.48 6.96 -10.54
CA ASP A 107 -28.19 8.39 -10.62
C ASP A 107 -28.76 9.06 -11.86
N VAL A 108 -28.68 8.42 -13.03
CA VAL A 108 -29.28 8.94 -14.27
C VAL A 108 -30.80 9.04 -14.13
N VAL A 109 -31.45 8.00 -13.60
CA VAL A 109 -32.89 7.97 -13.33
C VAL A 109 -33.29 9.09 -12.36
N ARG A 110 -32.54 9.24 -11.26
CA ARG A 110 -32.77 10.29 -10.26
C ARG A 110 -32.65 11.69 -10.87
N LYS A 111 -31.59 11.95 -11.65
CA LYS A 111 -31.35 13.25 -12.31
C LYS A 111 -32.43 13.59 -13.36
N HIS A 112 -33.07 12.58 -13.95
CA HIS A 112 -34.08 12.73 -14.99
C HIS A 112 -35.45 12.15 -14.60
N ALA A 113 -35.85 12.31 -13.33
CA ALA A 113 -37.01 11.65 -12.75
C ALA A 113 -38.31 11.81 -13.56
N GLN A 114 -38.53 13.00 -14.14
CA GLN A 114 -39.72 13.30 -14.97
C GLN A 114 -39.82 12.44 -16.23
N VAL A 115 -38.68 12.13 -16.86
CA VAL A 115 -38.63 11.28 -18.05
C VAL A 115 -38.62 9.81 -17.65
N ALA A 116 -37.90 9.47 -16.58
CA ALA A 116 -37.70 8.10 -16.14
C ALA A 116 -38.99 7.41 -15.66
N ARG A 117 -39.92 8.18 -15.07
CA ARG A 117 -41.25 7.69 -14.63
C ARG A 117 -41.17 6.40 -13.81
N LEU A 118 -40.18 6.29 -12.92
CA LEU A 118 -40.00 5.10 -12.06
C LEU A 118 -41.13 4.96 -11.02
N GLY A 119 -41.67 6.08 -10.53
CA GLY A 119 -42.70 6.07 -9.49
C GLY A 119 -42.20 5.52 -8.15
N GLY A 120 -43.05 4.78 -7.44
CA GLY A 120 -42.70 4.10 -6.18
C GLY A 120 -42.18 2.67 -6.36
N GLU A 121 -41.92 2.23 -7.60
CA GLU A 121 -41.51 0.86 -7.86
C GLU A 121 -40.04 0.61 -7.53
N THR A 122 -39.78 -0.52 -6.86
CA THR A 122 -38.46 -0.85 -6.30
C THR A 122 -37.75 -1.97 -7.06
N SER A 123 -38.38 -2.60 -8.07
CA SER A 123 -37.79 -3.71 -8.81
C SER A 123 -36.60 -3.28 -9.68
N ASN A 124 -35.59 -4.15 -9.82
CA ASN A 124 -34.42 -3.84 -10.66
C ASN A 124 -34.82 -3.68 -12.14
N LEU A 125 -35.78 -4.48 -12.62
CA LEU A 125 -36.29 -4.40 -13.99
C LEU A 125 -36.97 -3.05 -14.25
N ALA A 126 -37.79 -2.55 -13.31
CA ALA A 126 -38.39 -1.22 -13.43
C ALA A 126 -37.32 -0.12 -13.46
N ARG A 127 -36.22 -0.26 -12.72
CA ARG A 127 -35.07 0.67 -12.82
C ARG A 127 -34.42 0.64 -14.20
N VAL A 128 -34.26 -0.54 -14.81
CA VAL A 128 -33.74 -0.67 -16.18
C VAL A 128 -34.71 -0.03 -17.18
N HIS A 129 -36.01 -0.26 -17.06
CA HIS A 129 -37.02 0.41 -17.89
C HIS A 129 -36.97 1.94 -17.75
N ALA A 130 -36.90 2.45 -16.52
CA ALA A 130 -36.77 3.87 -16.25
C ALA A 130 -35.49 4.46 -16.85
N PHE A 131 -34.36 3.74 -16.76
CA PHE A 131 -33.11 4.13 -17.41
C PHE A 131 -33.25 4.16 -18.93
N LEU A 132 -33.88 3.15 -19.54
CA LEU A 132 -34.11 3.09 -20.99
C LEU A 132 -35.03 4.22 -21.49
N ARG A 133 -36.06 4.61 -20.72
CA ARG A 133 -36.89 5.79 -21.04
C ARG A 133 -36.07 7.07 -21.15
N VAL A 134 -35.07 7.23 -20.28
CA VAL A 134 -34.15 8.38 -20.32
C VAL A 134 -33.20 8.27 -21.49
N SER A 135 -32.49 7.14 -21.60
CA SER A 135 -31.44 6.90 -22.60
C SER A 135 -31.95 6.86 -24.04
N LEU A 136 -33.22 6.48 -24.25
CA LEU A 136 -33.86 6.37 -25.56
C LEU A 136 -34.93 7.46 -25.78
N LYS A 137 -34.91 8.51 -24.96
CA LYS A 137 -35.85 9.63 -25.09
C LYS A 137 -35.85 10.16 -26.52
N GLY A 138 -37.04 10.24 -27.12
CA GLY A 138 -37.24 10.75 -28.48
C GLY A 138 -36.97 9.74 -29.60
N GLN A 139 -36.64 8.48 -29.30
CA GLN A 139 -36.42 7.42 -30.30
C GLN A 139 -37.66 6.59 -30.63
N GLY A 140 -38.83 6.97 -30.12
CA GLY A 140 -40.10 6.28 -30.32
C GLY A 140 -40.71 5.73 -29.03
N GLN A 141 -41.87 5.08 -29.15
CA GLN A 141 -42.55 4.41 -28.05
C GLN A 141 -41.86 3.08 -27.74
N LEU A 142 -41.65 2.79 -26.45
CA LEU A 142 -40.95 1.58 -26.00
C LEU A 142 -41.94 0.42 -25.85
N ASP A 143 -41.52 -0.78 -26.24
CA ASP A 143 -42.29 -2.03 -26.18
C ASP A 143 -42.86 -2.36 -24.80
N PHE A 144 -42.12 -2.08 -23.72
CA PHE A 144 -42.61 -2.30 -22.35
C PHE A 144 -43.58 -1.22 -21.84
N ASP A 145 -43.65 -0.05 -22.49
CA ASP A 145 -44.62 1.00 -22.16
C ASP A 145 -45.93 0.84 -22.96
N ALA A 146 -45.89 0.16 -24.11
CA ALA A 146 -47.06 -0.17 -24.92
C ALA A 146 -46.96 -1.60 -25.51
N PRO A 147 -47.13 -2.64 -24.67
CA PRO A 147 -47.02 -4.02 -25.12
C PRO A 147 -48.02 -4.35 -26.23
N GLY A 148 -47.55 -4.93 -27.33
CA GLY A 148 -48.39 -5.34 -28.46
C GLY A 148 -48.82 -4.20 -29.41
N SER A 149 -48.32 -2.98 -29.22
CA SER A 149 -48.55 -1.89 -30.18
C SER A 149 -47.71 -2.09 -31.44
N ASP A 150 -48.35 -2.05 -32.61
CA ASP A 150 -47.67 -2.03 -33.89
C ASP A 150 -46.73 -0.80 -33.98
N GLY A 151 -45.46 -1.04 -34.29
CA GLY A 151 -44.44 0.02 -34.40
C GLY A 151 -43.74 0.40 -33.09
N ALA A 152 -44.05 -0.23 -31.96
CA ALA A 152 -43.25 -0.06 -30.74
C ALA A 152 -41.81 -0.53 -30.96
N MET A 153 -40.84 0.22 -30.45
CA MET A 153 -39.43 -0.15 -30.56
C MET A 153 -39.15 -1.38 -29.69
N ASN A 154 -38.71 -2.47 -30.31
CA ASN A 154 -38.23 -3.65 -29.60
C ASN A 154 -36.94 -3.30 -28.85
N THR A 155 -36.99 -3.44 -27.52
CA THR A 155 -35.86 -3.17 -26.61
C THR A 155 -35.42 -4.40 -25.83
N THR A 156 -36.01 -5.57 -26.08
CA THR A 156 -35.78 -6.82 -25.35
C THR A 156 -34.31 -7.10 -25.07
N TRP A 157 -33.45 -7.04 -26.08
CA TRP A 157 -32.02 -7.36 -25.92
C TRP A 157 -31.24 -6.22 -25.27
N ARG A 158 -31.70 -4.97 -25.36
CA ARG A 158 -31.18 -3.86 -24.55
C ARG A 158 -31.51 -4.04 -23.08
N GLN A 159 -32.73 -4.47 -22.75
CA GLN A 159 -33.14 -4.77 -21.38
C GLN A 159 -32.28 -5.89 -20.78
N VAL A 160 -32.11 -7.02 -21.50
CA VAL A 160 -31.25 -8.13 -21.06
C VAL A 160 -29.81 -7.65 -20.87
N TYR A 161 -29.26 -6.89 -21.83
CA TYR A 161 -27.91 -6.34 -21.73
C TYR A 161 -27.72 -5.46 -20.49
N TYR A 162 -28.60 -4.49 -20.24
CA TYR A 162 -28.44 -3.61 -19.08
C TYR A 162 -28.68 -4.33 -17.76
N CYS A 163 -29.50 -5.39 -17.74
CA CYS A 163 -29.59 -6.29 -16.59
C CYS A 163 -28.25 -7.02 -16.35
N VAL A 164 -27.69 -7.66 -17.37
CA VAL A 164 -26.40 -8.37 -17.29
C VAL A 164 -25.26 -7.43 -16.92
N ARG A 165 -25.19 -6.25 -17.55
CA ARG A 165 -24.20 -5.18 -17.26
C ARG A 165 -24.26 -4.66 -15.83
N SER A 166 -25.40 -4.79 -15.17
CA SER A 166 -25.63 -4.31 -13.79
C SER A 166 -25.67 -5.43 -12.75
N GLY A 167 -25.38 -6.67 -13.14
CA GLY A 167 -25.45 -7.83 -12.24
C GLY A 167 -26.88 -8.30 -11.91
N TYR A 168 -27.91 -7.81 -12.59
CA TYR A 168 -29.32 -8.16 -12.40
C TYR A 168 -29.69 -9.44 -13.17
N MET A 169 -29.01 -10.56 -12.84
CA MET A 169 -29.11 -11.80 -13.63
C MET A 169 -30.51 -12.44 -13.59
N LYS A 170 -31.25 -12.28 -12.49
CA LYS A 170 -32.62 -12.80 -12.37
C LYS A 170 -33.57 -12.11 -13.35
N GLU A 171 -33.48 -10.78 -13.42
CA GLU A 171 -34.26 -9.95 -14.32
C GLU A 171 -33.84 -10.14 -15.78
N ALA A 172 -32.55 -10.35 -16.04
CA ALA A 172 -32.06 -10.72 -17.37
C ALA A 172 -32.71 -12.01 -17.88
N LEU A 173 -32.77 -13.05 -17.04
CA LEU A 173 -33.43 -14.32 -17.37
C LEU A 173 -34.94 -14.15 -17.55
N GLN A 174 -35.60 -13.34 -16.72
CA GLN A 174 -37.02 -13.05 -16.86
C GLN A 174 -37.34 -12.47 -18.25
N VAL A 175 -36.58 -11.46 -18.69
CA VAL A 175 -36.79 -10.81 -19.99
C VAL A 175 -36.42 -11.75 -21.14
N ALA A 176 -35.30 -12.47 -21.04
CA ALA A 176 -34.86 -13.41 -22.08
C ALA A 176 -35.87 -14.54 -22.32
N ASN A 177 -36.47 -15.08 -21.25
CA ASN A 177 -37.52 -16.12 -21.36
C ASN A 177 -38.81 -15.58 -21.99
N ALA A 178 -39.17 -14.32 -21.71
CA ALA A 178 -40.38 -13.70 -22.26
C ALA A 178 -40.24 -13.32 -23.75
N ALA A 179 -39.01 -13.17 -24.25
CA ALA A 179 -38.72 -12.66 -25.59
C ALA A 179 -39.37 -13.45 -26.74
N ASN A 180 -39.61 -14.76 -26.56
CA ASN A 180 -40.11 -15.72 -27.56
C ASN A 180 -39.64 -15.45 -29.01
N ASP A 181 -38.40 -14.98 -29.18
CA ASP A 181 -37.88 -14.46 -30.45
C ASP A 181 -37.27 -15.61 -31.26
N PRO A 182 -37.89 -16.04 -32.39
CA PRO A 182 -37.38 -17.16 -33.18
C PRO A 182 -35.99 -16.92 -33.76
N SER A 183 -35.58 -15.65 -33.93
CA SER A 183 -34.26 -15.29 -34.46
C SER A 183 -33.11 -15.68 -33.53
N THR A 184 -33.41 -15.92 -32.26
CA THR A 184 -32.40 -16.26 -31.23
C THR A 184 -32.19 -17.76 -31.03
N ARG A 185 -32.86 -18.58 -31.85
CA ARG A 185 -32.68 -20.04 -31.88
C ARG A 185 -31.49 -20.40 -32.78
N SER A 186 -30.51 -21.13 -32.24
CA SER A 186 -29.37 -21.65 -33.00
C SER A 186 -29.15 -23.13 -32.70
N ALA A 187 -29.20 -23.98 -33.73
CA ALA A 187 -28.96 -25.42 -33.59
C ALA A 187 -29.79 -26.08 -32.46
N GLY A 188 -31.03 -25.61 -32.25
CA GLY A 188 -31.92 -26.10 -31.19
C GLY A 188 -31.76 -25.42 -29.82
N ILE A 189 -30.75 -24.58 -29.62
CA ILE A 189 -30.51 -23.85 -28.36
C ILE A 189 -31.21 -22.49 -28.42
N ILE A 190 -32.04 -22.21 -27.42
CA ILE A 190 -32.64 -20.88 -27.18
C ILE A 190 -31.64 -20.08 -26.34
N PHE A 191 -31.39 -18.82 -26.69
CA PHE A 191 -30.42 -17.98 -25.94
C PHE A 191 -30.75 -17.91 -24.44
N ALA A 192 -32.03 -17.89 -24.06
CA ALA A 192 -32.45 -17.88 -22.66
C ALA A 192 -31.97 -19.12 -21.87
N ASP A 193 -31.99 -20.31 -22.49
CA ASP A 193 -31.48 -21.55 -21.87
C ASP A 193 -29.96 -21.47 -21.69
N ALA A 194 -29.24 -20.96 -22.68
CA ALA A 194 -27.80 -20.77 -22.59
C ALA A 194 -27.41 -19.72 -21.55
N LEU A 195 -28.18 -18.63 -21.43
CA LEU A 195 -27.99 -17.63 -20.39
C LEU A 195 -28.26 -18.23 -19.00
N LYS A 196 -29.28 -19.09 -18.87
CA LYS A 196 -29.55 -19.81 -17.63
C LYS A 196 -28.39 -20.73 -17.25
N GLU A 197 -27.90 -21.51 -18.21
CA GLU A 197 -26.70 -22.35 -18.02
C GLU A 197 -25.51 -21.50 -17.56
N TRP A 198 -25.29 -20.35 -18.19
CA TRP A 198 -24.22 -19.42 -17.82
C TRP A 198 -24.35 -18.88 -16.40
N VAL A 199 -25.56 -18.51 -15.97
CA VAL A 199 -25.83 -18.02 -14.61
C VAL A 199 -25.66 -19.14 -13.58
N ASP A 200 -26.17 -20.33 -13.86
CA ASP A 200 -26.14 -21.47 -12.94
C ASP A 200 -24.71 -22.02 -12.73
N ASN A 201 -23.81 -21.85 -13.71
CA ASN A 201 -22.42 -22.33 -13.68
C ASN A 201 -21.38 -21.18 -13.55
N ASP A 202 -21.69 -20.13 -12.79
CA ASP A 202 -20.78 -18.99 -12.48
C ASP A 202 -20.06 -18.38 -13.70
N GLY A 203 -20.80 -18.24 -14.80
CA GLY A 203 -20.34 -17.65 -16.04
C GLY A 203 -19.79 -18.64 -17.06
N CYS A 204 -19.99 -19.94 -16.88
CA CYS A 204 -19.55 -20.98 -17.80
C CYS A 204 -20.75 -21.62 -18.52
N VAL A 205 -20.54 -22.07 -19.76
CA VAL A 205 -21.48 -22.92 -20.49
C VAL A 205 -20.72 -24.10 -21.07
N SER A 206 -21.43 -25.17 -21.41
CA SER A 206 -20.87 -26.35 -22.06
C SER A 206 -20.21 -25.98 -23.40
N ASN A 207 -19.24 -26.79 -23.83
CA ASN A 207 -18.57 -26.60 -25.12
C ASN A 207 -19.55 -26.66 -26.31
N ALA A 208 -20.61 -27.47 -26.21
CA ALA A 208 -21.65 -27.55 -27.22
C ALA A 208 -22.45 -26.25 -27.31
N THR A 209 -22.91 -25.72 -26.17
CA THR A 209 -23.59 -24.43 -26.07
C THR A 209 -22.70 -23.30 -26.61
N ALA A 210 -21.47 -23.18 -26.12
CA ALA A 210 -20.51 -22.16 -26.57
C ALA A 210 -20.32 -22.19 -28.10
N SER A 211 -20.06 -23.37 -28.68
CA SER A 211 -19.86 -23.52 -30.14
C SER A 211 -21.08 -23.11 -30.95
N ALA A 212 -22.29 -23.51 -30.53
CA ALA A 212 -23.53 -23.16 -31.21
C ALA A 212 -23.82 -21.64 -31.17
N LEU A 213 -23.54 -20.99 -30.04
CA LEU A 213 -23.65 -19.53 -29.88
C LEU A 213 -22.60 -18.79 -30.72
N SER A 214 -21.33 -19.24 -30.71
CA SER A 214 -20.25 -18.69 -31.54
C SER A 214 -20.58 -18.73 -33.03
N GLN A 215 -21.08 -19.85 -33.52
CA GLN A 215 -21.48 -19.98 -34.93
C GLN A 215 -22.64 -19.04 -35.28
N HIS A 216 -23.61 -18.88 -34.37
CA HIS A 216 -24.70 -17.94 -34.56
C HIS A 216 -24.20 -16.49 -34.60
N CYS A 217 -23.34 -16.12 -33.65
CA CYS A 217 -22.71 -14.80 -33.59
C CYS A 217 -21.94 -14.48 -34.88
N LYS A 218 -21.16 -15.43 -35.41
CA LYS A 218 -20.45 -15.29 -36.69
C LYS A 218 -21.40 -15.06 -37.88
N ARG A 219 -22.50 -15.82 -37.96
CA ARG A 219 -23.52 -15.62 -39.01
C ARG A 219 -24.14 -14.23 -38.91
N MET A 220 -24.54 -13.83 -37.71
CA MET A 220 -25.08 -12.49 -37.46
C MET A 220 -24.06 -11.39 -37.77
N LEU A 221 -22.77 -11.58 -37.51
CA LEU A 221 -21.73 -10.58 -37.86
C LEU A 221 -21.49 -10.48 -39.38
N ALA A 222 -21.75 -11.56 -40.13
CA ALA A 222 -21.60 -11.60 -41.58
C ALA A 222 -22.82 -11.05 -42.36
N GLU A 223 -23.99 -10.94 -41.71
CA GLU A 223 -25.20 -10.41 -42.34
C GLU A 223 -25.03 -8.95 -42.82
N THR A 224 -25.49 -8.69 -44.04
CA THR A 224 -25.48 -7.37 -44.69
C THR A 224 -26.92 -6.83 -44.82
N GLY A 225 -27.07 -5.49 -44.89
CA GLY A 225 -28.37 -4.83 -45.10
C GLY A 225 -28.77 -3.84 -44.00
N PRO A 226 -29.98 -3.23 -44.08
CA PRO A 226 -30.42 -2.15 -43.17
C PRO A 226 -30.56 -2.60 -41.71
N ARG A 227 -30.77 -3.89 -41.46
CA ARG A 227 -30.82 -4.51 -40.11
C ARG A 227 -29.45 -4.61 -39.44
N LYS A 228 -28.35 -4.36 -40.16
CA LYS A 228 -26.98 -4.47 -39.64
C LYS A 228 -26.69 -3.48 -38.51
N ASN A 229 -27.28 -2.29 -38.58
CA ASN A 229 -27.05 -1.21 -37.60
C ASN A 229 -28.14 -1.10 -36.53
N ASP A 230 -29.03 -2.10 -36.42
CA ASP A 230 -30.01 -2.11 -35.34
C ASP A 230 -29.28 -2.27 -34.00
N ARG A 231 -29.34 -1.22 -33.16
CA ARG A 231 -28.71 -1.26 -31.84
C ARG A 231 -29.23 -2.42 -30.99
N ASN A 232 -30.50 -2.81 -31.08
CA ASN A 232 -31.03 -3.95 -30.31
C ASN A 232 -30.29 -5.25 -30.68
N ARG A 233 -30.00 -5.46 -31.97
CA ARG A 233 -29.16 -6.56 -32.46
C ARG A 233 -27.72 -6.49 -31.96
N VAL A 234 -27.10 -5.30 -31.89
CA VAL A 234 -25.73 -5.16 -31.36
C VAL A 234 -25.66 -5.59 -29.90
N HIS A 235 -26.67 -5.26 -29.08
CA HIS A 235 -26.74 -5.72 -27.68
C HIS A 235 -26.83 -7.26 -27.60
N LEU A 236 -27.63 -7.89 -28.47
CA LEU A 236 -27.70 -9.35 -28.57
C LEU A 236 -26.36 -9.97 -28.99
N LEU A 237 -25.66 -9.40 -29.96
CA LEU A 237 -24.33 -9.85 -30.37
C LEU A 237 -23.31 -9.79 -29.22
N VAL A 238 -23.36 -8.73 -28.40
CA VAL A 238 -22.50 -8.61 -27.20
C VAL A 238 -22.82 -9.70 -26.19
N LEU A 239 -24.11 -9.95 -25.95
CA LEU A 239 -24.58 -11.02 -25.06
C LEU A 239 -24.14 -12.41 -25.56
N TYR A 240 -24.26 -12.70 -26.86
CA TYR A 240 -23.74 -13.93 -27.45
C TYR A 240 -22.23 -14.07 -27.23
N ALA A 241 -21.45 -13.00 -27.48
CA ALA A 241 -20.00 -13.03 -27.29
C ALA A 241 -19.61 -13.30 -25.83
N ILE A 242 -20.31 -12.70 -24.86
CA ILE A 242 -20.09 -12.93 -23.42
C ILE A 242 -20.42 -14.35 -23.03
N VAL A 243 -21.62 -14.85 -23.37
CA VAL A 243 -22.08 -16.18 -22.94
C VAL A 243 -21.25 -17.28 -23.62
N ALA A 244 -20.91 -17.12 -24.90
CA ALA A 244 -20.04 -18.05 -25.62
C ALA A 244 -18.55 -17.93 -25.23
N ARG A 245 -18.15 -16.82 -24.60
CA ARG A 245 -16.76 -16.41 -24.37
C ARG A 245 -15.89 -16.49 -25.65
N ASP A 246 -16.44 -16.05 -26.78
CA ASP A 246 -15.76 -16.08 -28.07
C ASP A 246 -14.92 -14.81 -28.27
N ALA A 247 -13.62 -14.93 -28.02
CA ALA A 247 -12.65 -13.85 -28.15
C ALA A 247 -12.64 -13.22 -29.56
N ARG A 248 -12.79 -14.06 -30.59
CA ARG A 248 -12.70 -13.61 -31.98
C ARG A 248 -13.97 -12.86 -32.38
N ALA A 249 -15.13 -13.42 -32.06
CA ALA A 249 -16.40 -12.75 -32.30
C ALA A 249 -16.47 -11.41 -31.54
N ALA A 250 -15.95 -11.37 -30.31
CA ALA A 250 -15.84 -10.13 -29.53
C ALA A 250 -14.93 -9.09 -30.21
N GLN A 251 -13.78 -9.50 -30.75
CA GLN A 251 -12.87 -8.61 -31.48
C GLN A 251 -13.53 -8.06 -32.76
N ASP A 252 -14.15 -8.93 -33.55
CA ASP A 252 -14.83 -8.53 -34.79
C ASP A 252 -16.03 -7.60 -34.49
N LEU A 253 -16.77 -7.85 -33.41
CA LEU A 253 -17.87 -6.99 -32.94
C LEU A 253 -17.40 -5.58 -32.61
N VAL A 254 -16.32 -5.45 -31.81
CA VAL A 254 -15.75 -4.15 -31.44
C VAL A 254 -15.23 -3.41 -32.67
N GLY A 255 -14.55 -4.12 -33.59
CA GLY A 255 -14.05 -3.53 -34.84
C GLY A 255 -15.15 -2.99 -35.74
N GLN A 256 -16.30 -3.69 -35.82
CA GLN A 256 -17.45 -3.23 -36.60
C GLN A 256 -18.29 -2.15 -35.90
N ASN A 257 -18.20 -2.03 -34.56
CA ASN A 257 -18.99 -1.10 -33.76
C ASN A 257 -18.11 -0.30 -32.76
N PRO A 258 -17.16 0.52 -33.24
CA PRO A 258 -16.13 1.13 -32.39
C PRO A 258 -16.69 2.11 -31.34
N THR A 259 -17.88 2.67 -31.56
CA THR A 259 -18.52 3.64 -30.66
C THR A 259 -19.45 2.99 -29.62
N PHE A 260 -19.65 1.66 -29.68
CA PHE A 260 -20.57 0.98 -28.77
C PHE A 260 -20.13 1.10 -27.30
N PHE A 261 -18.84 0.88 -27.03
CA PHE A 261 -18.24 1.06 -25.71
C PHE A 261 -17.67 2.48 -25.61
N SER A 262 -18.53 3.45 -25.33
CA SER A 262 -18.12 4.86 -25.21
C SER A 262 -17.36 5.16 -23.92
N TYR A 263 -17.48 4.30 -22.90
CA TYR A 263 -16.81 4.43 -21.61
C TYR A 263 -15.84 3.28 -21.38
N ILE A 264 -14.66 3.57 -20.83
CA ILE A 264 -13.62 2.57 -20.57
C ILE A 264 -14.12 1.49 -19.59
N GLN A 265 -14.98 1.85 -18.63
CA GLN A 265 -15.56 0.91 -17.67
C GLN A 265 -16.40 -0.17 -18.37
N ASP A 266 -17.14 0.19 -19.42
CA ASP A 266 -17.96 -0.78 -20.18
C ASP A 266 -17.08 -1.67 -21.05
N PHE A 267 -16.04 -1.11 -21.66
CA PHE A 267 -15.05 -1.87 -22.41
C PHE A 267 -14.31 -2.89 -21.51
N MET A 268 -13.87 -2.45 -20.33
CA MET A 268 -13.19 -3.31 -19.34
C MET A 268 -14.11 -4.40 -18.84
N TRP A 269 -15.37 -4.09 -18.51
CA TRP A 269 -16.37 -5.08 -18.09
C TRP A 269 -16.58 -6.14 -19.18
N PHE A 270 -16.74 -5.71 -20.44
CA PHE A 270 -16.91 -6.62 -21.57
C PHE A 270 -15.70 -7.55 -21.73
N LYS A 271 -14.48 -7.00 -21.70
CA LYS A 271 -13.26 -7.82 -21.82
C LYS A 271 -13.07 -8.79 -20.66
N LEU A 272 -13.34 -8.35 -19.43
CA LEU A 272 -13.25 -9.22 -18.24
C LEU A 272 -14.29 -10.35 -18.28
N ALA A 273 -15.48 -10.10 -18.82
CA ALA A 273 -16.51 -11.12 -18.99
C ALA A 273 -16.10 -12.26 -19.98
N LEU A 274 -15.14 -11.99 -20.87
CA LEU A 274 -14.60 -12.97 -21.82
C LEU A 274 -13.47 -13.83 -21.25
N VAL A 275 -12.83 -13.39 -20.16
CA VAL A 275 -11.70 -14.11 -19.55
C VAL A 275 -12.18 -15.48 -19.07
N ARG A 276 -11.52 -16.55 -19.53
CA ARG A 276 -11.87 -17.92 -19.16
C ARG A 276 -11.23 -18.33 -17.85
N GLN A 277 -11.98 -19.10 -17.05
CA GLN A 277 -11.45 -19.79 -15.89
C GLN A 277 -10.53 -20.92 -16.39
N GLN A 278 -9.35 -21.08 -15.78
CA GLN A 278 -8.54 -22.27 -16.01
C GLN A 278 -9.26 -23.46 -15.34
N PRO A 279 -9.73 -24.46 -16.10
CA PRO A 279 -10.49 -25.55 -15.51
C PRO A 279 -9.60 -26.38 -14.59
N ALA A 280 -10.16 -26.86 -13.48
CA ALA A 280 -9.54 -27.92 -12.71
C ALA A 280 -9.44 -29.18 -13.58
N ALA A 281 -8.38 -29.97 -13.42
CA ALA A 281 -8.17 -31.18 -14.20
C ALA A 281 -9.39 -32.13 -14.07
N GLY A 282 -10.03 -32.46 -15.19
CA GLY A 282 -11.17 -33.40 -15.26
C GLY A 282 -12.55 -32.78 -15.46
N ASP A 283 -12.66 -31.45 -15.61
CA ASP A 283 -13.96 -30.79 -15.79
C ASP A 283 -14.52 -30.96 -17.22
N ALA A 284 -15.81 -31.30 -17.37
CA ALA A 284 -16.49 -31.43 -18.66
C ALA A 284 -16.69 -30.07 -19.37
N PHE A 285 -16.53 -28.97 -18.63
CA PHE A 285 -16.43 -27.60 -19.15
C PHE A 285 -15.00 -27.26 -19.67
N ALA A 286 -14.03 -28.17 -19.50
CA ALA A 286 -12.68 -28.02 -20.02
C ALA A 286 -12.58 -28.40 -21.51
N ALA A 287 -11.66 -27.74 -22.20
CA ALA A 287 -11.22 -28.00 -23.57
C ALA A 287 -12.15 -27.48 -24.69
N ALA A 288 -12.18 -26.16 -24.86
CA ALA A 288 -11.96 -25.63 -26.22
C ALA A 288 -10.44 -25.64 -26.49
N PRO A 289 -9.97 -25.80 -27.75
CA PRO A 289 -8.55 -25.75 -28.05
C PRO A 289 -7.93 -24.45 -27.54
N ALA A 290 -6.78 -24.57 -26.85
CA ALA A 290 -6.06 -23.49 -26.18
C ALA A 290 -5.77 -22.27 -27.09
N SER A 291 -5.78 -22.43 -28.41
CA SER A 291 -5.56 -21.34 -29.38
C SER A 291 -6.74 -20.37 -29.55
N SER A 292 -7.80 -20.48 -28.72
CA SER A 292 -9.05 -19.70 -28.86
C SER A 292 -9.57 -19.05 -27.57
N SER A 293 -8.92 -19.30 -26.41
CA SER A 293 -9.35 -18.76 -25.12
C SER A 293 -8.76 -17.39 -24.84
N PHE A 294 -9.61 -16.39 -24.58
CA PHE A 294 -9.17 -15.08 -24.08
C PHE A 294 -8.73 -15.21 -22.62
N GLN A 295 -7.47 -14.87 -22.34
CA GLN A 295 -6.88 -14.86 -21.01
C GLN A 295 -6.70 -13.42 -20.51
N ILE A 296 -6.40 -13.26 -19.22
CA ILE A 296 -6.16 -11.93 -18.64
C ILE A 296 -4.93 -11.26 -19.29
N GLN A 297 -3.92 -12.05 -19.67
CA GLN A 297 -2.70 -11.58 -20.32
C GLN A 297 -2.97 -10.99 -21.71
N ASP A 298 -4.01 -11.45 -22.41
CA ASP A 298 -4.43 -10.89 -23.69
C ASP A 298 -4.98 -9.47 -23.50
N LEU A 299 -5.79 -9.25 -22.45
CA LEU A 299 -6.28 -7.93 -22.08
C LEU A 299 -5.13 -7.00 -21.67
N GLN A 300 -4.21 -7.48 -20.83
CA GLN A 300 -3.04 -6.71 -20.40
C GLN A 300 -2.18 -6.31 -21.61
N SER A 301 -1.96 -7.22 -22.56
CA SER A 301 -1.20 -6.95 -23.78
C SER A 301 -1.91 -5.99 -24.73
N TYR A 302 -3.24 -6.05 -24.82
CA TYR A 302 -4.03 -5.08 -25.56
C TYR A 302 -3.90 -3.67 -24.97
N LEU A 303 -4.07 -3.53 -23.65
CA LEU A 303 -4.07 -2.23 -22.98
C LEU A 303 -2.71 -1.52 -23.07
N ARG A 304 -1.60 -2.28 -23.05
CA ARG A 304 -0.24 -1.77 -23.16
C ARG A 304 0.12 -1.17 -24.53
N GLN A 305 -0.69 -1.41 -25.55
CA GLN A 305 -0.51 -0.77 -26.86
C GLN A 305 -0.75 0.76 -26.80
N PHE A 306 -1.43 1.22 -25.75
CA PHE A 306 -1.74 2.63 -25.55
C PHE A 306 -0.94 3.19 -24.36
N PRO A 307 -0.37 4.40 -24.48
CA PRO A 307 0.38 5.03 -23.39
C PRO A 307 -0.56 5.45 -22.24
N SER A 308 -0.01 5.63 -21.04
CA SER A 308 -0.76 6.06 -19.84
C SER A 308 -1.62 7.32 -20.05
N LYS A 309 -1.16 8.26 -20.89
CA LYS A 309 -1.88 9.50 -21.27
C LYS A 309 -3.20 9.25 -21.98
N HIS A 310 -3.32 8.14 -22.72
CA HIS A 310 -4.56 7.74 -23.38
C HIS A 310 -5.70 7.53 -22.36
N TYR A 311 -5.37 6.91 -21.22
CA TYR A 311 -6.35 6.60 -20.17
C TYR A 311 -6.53 7.75 -19.18
N SER A 312 -5.51 8.57 -18.96
CA SER A 312 -5.49 9.60 -17.92
C SER A 312 -5.96 10.99 -18.39
N CYS A 313 -6.69 11.08 -19.51
CA CYS A 313 -7.10 12.35 -20.12
C CYS A 313 -5.93 13.34 -20.29
N ASP A 314 -4.81 12.85 -20.82
CA ASP A 314 -3.52 13.56 -20.95
C ASP A 314 -2.85 13.90 -19.61
N GLY A 315 -3.01 13.04 -18.61
CA GLY A 315 -2.43 13.20 -17.27
C GLY A 315 -3.26 14.05 -16.30
N ARG A 316 -4.46 14.51 -16.71
CA ARG A 316 -5.39 15.25 -15.84
C ARG A 316 -6.13 14.36 -14.84
N ASP A 317 -6.35 13.10 -15.18
CA ASP A 317 -6.95 12.08 -14.31
C ASP A 317 -6.04 10.83 -14.25
N PRO A 318 -4.90 10.90 -13.54
CA PRO A 318 -3.96 9.77 -13.43
C PRO A 318 -4.58 8.55 -12.75
N LEU A 319 -5.57 8.73 -11.87
CA LEU A 319 -6.24 7.63 -11.17
C LEU A 319 -7.09 6.77 -12.10
N MET A 320 -7.58 7.32 -13.22
CA MET A 320 -8.25 6.51 -14.24
C MET A 320 -7.33 5.45 -14.84
N TYR A 321 -6.06 5.79 -15.09
CA TYR A 321 -5.09 4.81 -15.58
C TYR A 321 -4.81 3.74 -14.53
N VAL A 322 -4.68 4.13 -13.26
CA VAL A 322 -4.56 3.18 -12.14
C VAL A 322 -5.76 2.25 -12.07
N ASN A 323 -6.97 2.77 -12.25
CA ASN A 323 -8.21 1.98 -12.28
C ASN A 323 -8.15 0.91 -13.38
N VAL A 324 -7.74 1.29 -14.60
CA VAL A 324 -7.55 0.36 -15.73
C VAL A 324 -6.51 -0.73 -15.40
N LEU A 325 -5.39 -0.36 -14.77
CA LEU A 325 -4.35 -1.31 -14.38
C LEU A 325 -4.86 -2.29 -13.30
N LEU A 326 -5.54 -1.79 -12.26
CA LEU A 326 -6.11 -2.65 -11.21
C LEU A 326 -7.18 -3.59 -11.78
N LEU A 327 -8.11 -3.09 -12.60
CA LEU A 327 -9.15 -3.92 -13.25
C LEU A 327 -8.56 -5.02 -14.14
N SER A 328 -7.41 -4.78 -14.76
CA SER A 328 -6.69 -5.76 -15.58
C SER A 328 -5.67 -6.61 -14.79
N LEU A 329 -5.69 -6.53 -13.46
CA LEU A 329 -4.81 -7.26 -12.54
C LEU A 329 -3.31 -6.94 -12.72
N GLN A 330 -3.00 -5.73 -13.19
CA GLN A 330 -1.64 -5.23 -13.34
C GLN A 330 -1.23 -4.44 -12.08
N PHE A 331 -1.16 -5.12 -10.94
CA PHE A 331 -0.93 -4.49 -9.63
C PHE A 331 0.46 -3.86 -9.53
N LYS A 332 1.51 -4.53 -10.01
CA LYS A 332 2.87 -3.97 -10.00
C LYS A 332 2.96 -2.78 -10.93
N ALA A 333 2.37 -2.84 -12.12
CA ALA A 333 2.33 -1.69 -13.01
C ALA A 333 1.58 -0.50 -12.39
N ALA A 334 0.48 -0.75 -11.67
CA ALA A 334 -0.29 0.27 -10.96
C ALA A 334 0.56 0.97 -9.87
N LEU A 335 1.27 0.17 -9.06
CA LEU A 335 2.19 0.69 -8.05
C LEU A 335 3.37 1.43 -8.66
N GLN A 336 3.96 0.91 -9.72
CA GLN A 336 5.05 1.56 -10.46
C GLN A 336 4.63 2.94 -10.94
N TYR A 337 3.43 3.06 -11.52
CA TYR A 337 2.88 4.33 -11.97
C TYR A 337 2.64 5.29 -10.80
N LEU A 338 1.96 4.85 -9.73
CA LEU A 338 1.67 5.69 -8.56
C LEU A 338 2.93 6.20 -7.84
N LEU A 339 3.96 5.35 -7.73
CA LEU A 339 5.16 5.66 -6.96
C LEU A 339 6.18 6.49 -7.74
N TYR A 340 6.31 6.24 -9.05
CA TYR A 340 7.42 6.81 -9.84
C TYR A 340 6.99 7.80 -10.93
N ASP A 341 5.78 7.69 -11.48
CA ASP A 341 5.38 8.57 -12.58
C ASP A 341 5.11 10.01 -12.07
N PRO A 342 5.67 11.05 -12.71
CA PRO A 342 5.41 12.43 -12.34
C PRO A 342 3.93 12.83 -12.38
N ALA A 343 3.13 12.27 -13.29
CA ALA A 343 1.71 12.57 -13.41
C ALA A 343 0.90 12.08 -12.19
N ALA A 344 1.40 11.06 -11.48
CA ALA A 344 0.78 10.52 -10.27
C ALA A 344 1.46 10.98 -8.97
N ALA A 345 2.37 11.96 -9.02
CA ALA A 345 3.19 12.35 -7.86
C ALA A 345 2.38 12.74 -6.60
N ALA A 346 1.19 13.30 -6.78
CA ALA A 346 0.27 13.66 -5.69
C ALA A 346 -0.26 12.44 -4.91
N TYR A 347 -0.22 11.25 -5.49
CA TYR A 347 -0.78 10.01 -4.96
C TYR A 347 0.29 9.01 -4.48
N ARG A 348 1.56 9.43 -4.39
CA ARG A 348 2.66 8.55 -3.94
C ARG A 348 2.40 7.96 -2.57
N THR A 349 1.89 8.78 -1.64
CA THR A 349 1.48 8.33 -0.31
C THR A 349 0.45 7.22 -0.40
N ASP A 350 -0.61 7.41 -1.21
CA ASP A 350 -1.64 6.39 -1.40
C ASP A 350 -1.03 5.12 -2.03
N GLY A 351 -0.10 5.27 -2.98
CA GLY A 351 0.66 4.17 -3.59
C GLY A 351 1.47 3.34 -2.59
N VAL A 352 2.13 3.97 -1.61
CA VAL A 352 2.86 3.26 -0.54
C VAL A 352 1.90 2.40 0.30
N HIS A 353 0.74 2.93 0.66
CA HIS A 353 -0.22 2.19 1.49
C HIS A 353 -1.00 1.14 0.70
N MET A 354 -1.27 1.37 -0.60
CA MET A 354 -1.74 0.33 -1.50
C MET A 354 -0.71 -0.80 -1.62
N ALA A 355 0.58 -0.50 -1.72
CA ALA A 355 1.63 -1.53 -1.72
C ALA A 355 1.61 -2.37 -0.44
N VAL A 356 1.50 -1.73 0.72
CA VAL A 356 1.35 -2.41 2.03
C VAL A 356 0.14 -3.36 2.03
N ALA A 357 -1.02 -2.90 1.56
CA ALA A 357 -2.23 -3.72 1.53
C ALA A 357 -2.12 -4.88 0.53
N LEU A 358 -1.68 -4.61 -0.71
CA LEU A 358 -1.54 -5.63 -1.75
C LEU A 358 -0.55 -6.72 -1.34
N GLU A 359 0.54 -6.34 -0.67
CA GLU A 359 1.50 -7.28 -0.11
C GLU A 359 0.91 -8.09 1.05
N HIS A 360 0.14 -7.47 1.94
CA HIS A 360 -0.51 -8.18 3.04
C HIS A 360 -1.43 -9.33 2.55
N TYR A 361 -2.13 -9.12 1.43
CA TYR A 361 -2.95 -10.16 0.80
C TYR A 361 -2.21 -11.04 -0.22
N GLN A 362 -0.89 -10.84 -0.39
CA GLN A 362 -0.02 -11.62 -1.29
C GLN A 362 -0.51 -11.64 -2.75
N VAL A 363 -1.22 -10.60 -3.20
CA VAL A 363 -1.75 -10.55 -4.59
C VAL A 363 -0.69 -10.16 -5.62
N LEU A 364 0.46 -9.64 -5.17
CA LEU A 364 1.61 -9.28 -6.01
C LEU A 364 2.45 -10.49 -6.46
N SER A 365 2.25 -11.64 -5.80
CA SER A 365 2.99 -12.89 -6.01
C SER A 365 2.14 -13.99 -6.66
N VAL A 366 0.93 -13.65 -7.11
CA VAL A 366 0.03 -14.62 -7.76
C VAL A 366 0.65 -15.07 -9.08
N GLU A 367 0.92 -16.36 -9.19
CA GLU A 367 1.53 -16.96 -10.39
C GLU A 367 0.70 -16.68 -11.64
N GLY A 368 1.39 -16.38 -12.75
CA GLY A 368 0.76 -16.06 -14.03
C GLY A 368 0.28 -14.62 -14.17
N LEU A 369 0.20 -13.82 -13.10
CA LEU A 369 -0.02 -12.37 -13.22
C LEU A 369 1.31 -11.67 -13.53
N GLU A 370 1.27 -10.77 -14.52
CA GLU A 370 2.38 -9.85 -14.83
C GLU A 370 3.74 -10.55 -15.13
N ALA A 371 3.73 -11.80 -15.62
CA ALA A 371 4.94 -12.46 -16.10
C ALA A 371 5.57 -11.67 -17.26
N ASP A 372 6.91 -11.53 -17.24
CA ASP A 372 7.71 -10.84 -18.26
C ASP A 372 7.36 -9.35 -18.51
N GLN A 373 6.98 -8.59 -17.47
CA GLN A 373 6.78 -7.14 -17.60
C GLN A 373 8.07 -6.34 -17.35
N PRO A 374 8.77 -5.83 -18.40
CA PRO A 374 10.02 -5.08 -18.24
C PRO A 374 9.83 -3.79 -17.44
N ASP A 375 8.67 -3.15 -17.56
CA ASP A 375 8.36 -1.87 -16.91
C ASP A 375 8.23 -2.00 -15.38
N THR A 376 8.07 -3.22 -14.86
CA THR A 376 7.98 -3.50 -13.41
C THR A 376 9.30 -3.97 -12.79
N ALA A 377 10.34 -4.18 -13.61
CA ALA A 377 11.63 -4.71 -13.17
C ALA A 377 12.37 -3.80 -12.16
N GLY A 378 11.97 -2.53 -12.05
CA GLY A 378 12.52 -1.57 -11.09
C GLY A 378 11.72 -1.40 -9.80
N LEU A 379 10.61 -2.13 -9.62
CA LEU A 379 9.72 -1.96 -8.47
C LEU A 379 10.27 -2.70 -7.24
N ASP A 380 11.05 -2.01 -6.43
CA ASP A 380 11.45 -2.49 -5.10
C ASP A 380 10.52 -1.87 -4.03
N LEU A 381 9.48 -2.62 -3.68
CA LEU A 381 8.47 -2.17 -2.71
C LEU A 381 9.06 -1.95 -1.32
N ALA A 382 9.98 -2.82 -0.89
CA ALA A 382 10.63 -2.67 0.41
C ALA A 382 11.44 -1.37 0.45
N GLN A 383 12.23 -1.10 -0.60
CA GLN A 383 12.98 0.15 -0.70
C GLN A 383 12.07 1.39 -0.79
N CYS A 384 10.92 1.30 -1.46
CA CYS A 384 9.92 2.38 -1.49
C CYS A 384 9.38 2.69 -0.09
N ILE A 385 8.99 1.65 0.65
CA ILE A 385 8.46 1.77 2.01
C ILE A 385 9.53 2.31 2.96
N ILE A 386 10.77 1.81 2.87
CA ILE A 386 11.92 2.32 3.65
C ILE A 386 12.13 3.81 3.36
N ARG A 387 12.14 4.18 2.08
CA ARG A 387 12.34 5.57 1.67
C ARG A 387 11.26 6.49 2.24
N TYR A 388 9.99 6.09 2.14
CA TYR A 388 8.88 6.83 2.72
C TYR A 388 9.00 6.94 4.25
N GLY A 389 9.33 5.84 4.94
CA GLY A 389 9.58 5.83 6.37
C GLY A 389 10.72 6.76 6.81
N LYS A 390 11.78 6.87 6.00
CA LYS A 390 12.93 7.76 6.27
C LYS A 390 12.55 9.24 6.31
N GLU A 391 11.45 9.66 5.69
CA GLU A 391 10.96 11.04 5.77
C GLU A 391 10.56 11.43 7.20
N PHE A 392 10.23 10.46 8.05
CA PHE A 392 9.85 10.68 9.45
C PHE A 392 10.98 10.43 10.45
N ALA A 393 12.14 9.96 10.01
CA ALA A 393 13.18 9.43 10.90
C ALA A 393 13.70 10.45 11.93
N MET A 394 13.71 11.74 11.59
CA MET A 394 14.14 12.82 12.48
C MET A 394 13.02 13.33 13.40
N ASP A 395 11.81 13.51 12.87
CA ASP A 395 10.72 14.17 13.59
C ASP A 395 9.83 13.19 14.38
N ASP A 396 9.61 11.99 13.83
CA ASP A 396 8.87 10.90 14.47
C ASP A 396 9.51 9.54 14.15
N PRO A 397 10.58 9.18 14.90
CA PRO A 397 11.25 7.89 14.76
C PRO A 397 10.32 6.69 14.95
N THR A 398 9.24 6.83 15.74
CA THR A 398 8.28 5.74 15.96
C THR A 398 7.53 5.42 14.67
N THR A 399 7.16 6.47 13.92
CA THR A 399 6.56 6.30 12.59
C THR A 399 7.52 5.62 11.62
N ALA A 400 8.77 6.09 11.55
CA ALA A 400 9.78 5.48 10.69
C ALA A 400 10.01 3.99 11.01
N LEU A 401 9.99 3.62 12.30
CA LEU A 401 10.15 2.24 12.75
C LEU A 401 9.06 1.31 12.20
N GLU A 402 7.79 1.72 12.18
CA GLU A 402 6.68 0.91 11.66
C GLU A 402 6.85 0.57 10.17
N TYR A 403 7.23 1.55 9.35
CA TYR A 403 7.46 1.34 7.92
C TYR A 403 8.69 0.46 7.68
N MET A 404 9.80 0.71 8.38
CA MET A 404 11.02 -0.09 8.25
C MET A 404 10.80 -1.55 8.71
N ALA A 405 10.04 -1.76 9.77
CA ALA A 405 9.69 -3.10 10.24
C ALA A 405 8.82 -3.85 9.22
N PHE A 406 7.81 -3.18 8.63
CA PHE A 406 7.00 -3.78 7.57
C PHE A 406 7.86 -4.15 6.35
N ALA A 407 8.75 -3.25 5.91
CA ALA A 407 9.62 -3.47 4.77
C ALA A 407 10.62 -4.61 4.98
N ALA A 408 11.21 -4.72 6.17
CA ALA A 408 12.10 -5.84 6.52
C ALA A 408 11.37 -7.18 6.54
N ALA A 409 10.10 -7.20 6.94
CA ALA A 409 9.27 -8.40 6.91
C ALA A 409 8.87 -8.81 5.48
N LEU A 410 8.75 -7.85 4.56
CA LEU A 410 8.51 -8.09 3.14
C LEU A 410 9.74 -8.68 2.44
N ALA A 411 10.90 -8.10 2.72
CA ALA A 411 12.14 -8.39 2.01
C ALA A 411 13.25 -8.75 3.00
N PRO A 412 13.42 -10.05 3.33
CA PRO A 412 14.35 -10.50 4.37
C PRO A 412 15.81 -10.13 4.14
N HIS A 413 16.19 -9.76 2.91
CA HIS A 413 17.52 -9.25 2.60
C HIS A 413 17.79 -7.87 3.23
N PHE A 414 16.75 -7.06 3.46
CA PHE A 414 16.81 -5.91 4.35
C PHE A 414 16.70 -6.40 5.79
N ARG A 415 17.84 -6.69 6.42
CA ARG A 415 17.85 -7.14 7.82
C ARG A 415 17.24 -6.06 8.70
N ALA A 416 16.16 -6.39 9.41
CA ALA A 416 15.45 -5.46 10.31
C ALA A 416 16.41 -4.76 11.28
N GLN A 417 17.38 -5.51 11.82
CA GLN A 417 18.43 -4.98 12.71
C GLN A 417 19.24 -3.84 12.07
N GLU A 418 19.57 -3.92 10.79
CA GLU A 418 20.34 -2.89 10.10
C GLU A 418 19.52 -1.61 9.88
N LEU A 419 18.23 -1.74 9.55
CA LEU A 419 17.33 -0.60 9.42
C LEU A 419 17.07 0.07 10.78
N PHE A 420 16.85 -0.72 11.83
CA PHE A 420 16.67 -0.19 13.18
C PHE A 420 17.95 0.47 13.70
N ALA A 421 19.13 -0.10 13.41
CA ALA A 421 20.40 0.53 13.73
C ALA A 421 20.61 1.86 12.96
N GLN A 422 20.17 1.96 11.70
CA GLN A 422 20.19 3.23 10.96
C GLN A 422 19.31 4.27 11.64
N LEU A 423 18.10 3.90 12.06
CA LEU A 423 17.17 4.80 12.73
C LEU A 423 17.68 5.25 14.11
N LEU A 424 18.29 4.36 14.88
CA LEU A 424 18.89 4.66 16.19
C LEU A 424 20.09 5.61 16.10
N GLN A 425 20.70 5.79 14.92
CA GLN A 425 21.75 6.78 14.68
C GLN A 425 21.21 8.21 14.46
N GLU A 426 19.89 8.38 14.36
CA GLU A 426 19.26 9.68 14.23
C GLU A 426 19.11 10.36 15.59
N ARG A 427 19.23 11.69 15.59
CA ARG A 427 19.30 12.49 16.80
C ARG A 427 18.02 12.33 17.63
N GLY A 428 18.17 11.91 18.89
CA GLY A 428 17.04 11.74 19.82
C GLY A 428 16.14 10.53 19.54
N ALA A 429 16.45 9.69 18.54
CA ALA A 429 15.67 8.50 18.21
C ALA A 429 15.60 7.50 19.38
N ALA A 430 16.72 7.30 20.08
CA ALA A 430 16.80 6.39 21.22
C ALA A 430 15.74 6.69 22.29
N ARG A 431 15.47 7.98 22.59
CA ARG A 431 14.46 8.41 23.58
C ARG A 431 13.04 8.02 23.18
N HIS A 432 12.72 8.12 21.90
CA HIS A 432 11.39 7.78 21.39
C HIS A 432 11.20 6.27 21.31
N LEU A 433 12.21 5.56 20.77
CA LEU A 433 12.13 4.13 20.51
C LEU A 433 12.28 3.25 21.75
N LEU A 434 12.96 3.76 22.79
CA LEU A 434 13.16 3.08 24.07
C LEU A 434 12.35 3.71 25.21
N GLY A 435 11.73 4.88 25.00
CA GLY A 435 11.02 5.66 26.03
C GLY A 435 11.97 6.55 26.85
N GLU A 436 11.45 7.59 27.51
CA GLU A 436 12.26 8.62 28.19
C GLU A 436 13.28 8.04 29.18
N ASP A 437 12.86 7.08 30.01
CA ASP A 437 13.72 6.39 30.99
C ASP A 437 13.95 4.89 30.65
N GLY A 438 13.58 4.44 29.46
CA GLY A 438 13.68 3.01 29.13
C GLY A 438 15.06 2.61 28.60
N GLY A 439 15.51 1.41 28.97
CA GLY A 439 16.71 0.76 28.42
C GLY A 439 16.38 -0.53 27.68
N ALA A 440 17.41 -1.28 27.26
CA ALA A 440 17.28 -2.53 26.52
C ALA A 440 16.36 -3.57 27.19
N ALA A 441 16.30 -3.56 28.53
CA ALA A 441 15.52 -4.52 29.33
C ALA A 441 14.01 -4.20 29.39
N ARG A 442 13.55 -3.07 28.83
CA ARG A 442 12.15 -2.65 28.93
C ARG A 442 11.33 -3.22 27.79
N ASP A 443 10.31 -4.02 28.11
CA ASP A 443 9.52 -4.78 27.11
C ASP A 443 8.34 -4.00 26.50
N ARG A 444 8.04 -2.78 26.99
CA ARG A 444 6.90 -1.96 26.54
C ARG A 444 7.30 -0.73 25.73
N THR A 445 8.35 -0.84 24.92
CA THR A 445 8.85 0.24 24.07
C THR A 445 8.48 -0.01 22.61
N PRO A 446 8.43 1.01 21.74
CA PRO A 446 8.23 0.80 20.31
C PRO A 446 9.20 -0.21 19.70
N LEU A 447 10.49 -0.15 20.06
CA LEU A 447 11.50 -1.09 19.56
C LEU A 447 11.27 -2.52 20.08
N ALA A 448 10.84 -2.67 21.34
CA ALA A 448 10.58 -3.98 21.95
C ALA A 448 9.46 -4.78 21.25
N ARG A 449 8.53 -4.11 20.56
CA ARG A 449 7.50 -4.79 19.76
C ARG A 449 8.09 -5.59 18.60
N PHE A 450 9.17 -5.11 17.99
CA PHE A 450 9.81 -5.76 16.84
C PHE A 450 11.06 -6.56 17.22
N VAL A 451 11.68 -6.25 18.36
CA VAL A 451 12.80 -7.00 18.92
C VAL A 451 12.42 -7.40 20.36
N PRO A 452 11.62 -8.47 20.55
CA PRO A 452 11.08 -8.82 21.86
C PRO A 452 12.13 -9.37 22.84
N ASP A 453 13.22 -9.95 22.32
CA ASP A 453 14.32 -10.44 23.16
C ASP A 453 15.20 -9.30 23.69
N ALA A 454 15.32 -9.21 25.01
CA ALA A 454 16.09 -8.15 25.67
C ALA A 454 17.59 -8.24 25.39
N ALA A 455 18.14 -9.46 25.22
CA ALA A 455 19.55 -9.65 24.91
C ALA A 455 19.87 -9.18 23.49
N ALA A 456 19.06 -9.55 22.50
CA ALA A 456 19.17 -9.07 21.12
C ALA A 456 19.00 -7.54 21.03
N ARG A 457 18.08 -6.95 21.81
CA ARG A 457 17.98 -5.48 21.91
C ARG A 457 19.26 -4.86 22.44
N ARG A 458 19.82 -5.42 23.52
CA ARG A 458 21.09 -4.94 24.11
C ARG A 458 22.22 -5.02 23.08
N GLU A 459 22.35 -6.13 22.37
CA GLU A 459 23.37 -6.30 21.32
C GLU A 459 23.23 -5.28 20.19
N LEU A 460 22.00 -5.07 19.69
CA LEU A 460 21.70 -4.06 18.68
C LEU A 460 22.14 -2.66 19.12
N LEU A 461 21.82 -2.27 20.36
CA LEU A 461 22.18 -0.96 20.91
C LEU A 461 23.71 -0.82 21.04
N LEU A 462 24.40 -1.84 21.56
CA LEU A 462 25.86 -1.81 21.69
C LEU A 462 26.58 -1.73 20.34
N ALA A 463 26.13 -2.52 19.35
CA ALA A 463 26.68 -2.49 18.00
C ALA A 463 26.44 -1.12 17.33
N THR A 464 25.25 -0.56 17.50
CA THR A 464 24.91 0.76 16.97
C THR A 464 25.72 1.87 17.65
N ALA A 465 25.90 1.80 18.96
CA ALA A 465 26.72 2.76 19.72
C ALA A 465 28.19 2.75 19.25
N ALA A 466 28.76 1.57 19.02
CA ALA A 466 30.10 1.43 18.48
C ALA A 466 30.23 2.06 17.09
N HIS A 467 29.22 1.90 16.24
CA HIS A 467 29.18 2.51 14.91
C HIS A 467 29.03 4.04 14.96
N CYS A 468 28.19 4.57 15.87
CA CYS A 468 28.10 6.00 16.14
C CYS A 468 29.45 6.58 16.57
N ASN A 469 30.15 5.90 17.48
CA ASN A 469 31.48 6.29 17.94
C ASN A 469 32.49 6.33 16.78
N ALA A 470 32.52 5.30 15.93
CA ALA A 470 33.39 5.25 14.76
C ALA A 470 33.13 6.40 13.75
N LYS A 471 31.90 6.93 13.73
CA LYS A 471 31.50 8.08 12.90
C LYS A 471 31.57 9.44 13.64
N ALA A 472 32.14 9.47 14.85
CA ALA A 472 32.21 10.66 15.70
C ALA A 472 30.83 11.26 16.09
N LYS A 473 29.76 10.45 16.05
CA LYS A 473 28.43 10.79 16.59
C LYS A 473 28.39 10.50 18.09
N TYR A 474 29.11 11.29 18.88
CA TYR A 474 29.37 10.98 20.29
C TYR A 474 28.13 11.10 21.18
N GLU A 475 27.25 12.07 20.93
CA GLU A 475 26.02 12.24 21.71
C GLU A 475 25.14 10.98 21.63
N GLU A 476 24.89 10.48 20.42
CA GLU A 476 24.12 9.27 20.18
C GLU A 476 24.84 8.02 20.70
N ALA A 477 26.16 7.91 20.52
CA ALA A 477 26.93 6.78 21.03
C ALA A 477 26.84 6.66 22.55
N ILE A 478 27.02 7.77 23.28
CA ILE A 478 26.94 7.82 24.74
C ILE A 478 25.53 7.43 25.19
N GLU A 479 24.49 8.00 24.55
CA GLU A 479 23.10 7.66 24.88
C GLU A 479 22.82 6.18 24.66
N LEU A 480 23.20 5.60 23.51
CA LEU A 480 22.97 4.18 23.22
C LEU A 480 23.73 3.25 24.18
N TYR A 481 24.98 3.59 24.56
CA TYR A 481 25.72 2.82 25.56
C TYR A 481 25.05 2.84 26.94
N MET A 482 24.57 4.00 27.40
CA MET A 482 23.79 4.09 28.65
C MET A 482 22.54 3.20 28.58
N ARG A 483 21.75 3.34 27.50
CA ARG A 483 20.50 2.58 27.30
C ARG A 483 20.73 1.07 27.20
N ALA A 484 21.90 0.64 26.76
CA ALA A 484 22.30 -0.76 26.70
C ALA A 484 22.82 -1.31 28.05
N GLY A 485 23.05 -0.44 29.05
CA GLY A 485 23.69 -0.79 30.31
C GLY A 485 25.18 -1.10 30.14
N GLY A 486 25.89 -0.27 29.34
CA GLY A 486 27.34 -0.23 29.18
C GLY A 486 27.90 1.12 29.62
N HIS A 487 27.69 1.47 30.89
CA HIS A 487 28.02 2.77 31.47
C HIS A 487 29.52 3.04 31.49
N ALA A 488 30.34 2.00 31.70
CA ALA A 488 31.79 2.15 31.67
C ALA A 488 32.25 2.67 30.29
N LYS A 489 31.67 2.16 29.20
CA LYS A 489 32.00 2.59 27.84
C LYS A 489 31.46 3.98 27.51
N ALA A 490 30.26 4.30 27.98
CA ALA A 490 29.69 5.64 27.88
C ALA A 490 30.59 6.68 28.57
N LEU A 491 31.05 6.40 29.79
CA LEU A 491 31.90 7.30 30.57
C LEU A 491 33.32 7.39 30.01
N GLU A 492 33.88 6.29 29.49
CA GLU A 492 35.15 6.31 28.74
C GLU A 492 35.08 7.30 27.57
N LEU A 493 33.97 7.30 26.82
CA LEU A 493 33.79 8.19 25.68
C LEU A 493 33.66 9.65 26.11
N VAL A 494 32.92 9.93 27.19
CA VAL A 494 32.86 11.28 27.80
C VAL A 494 34.25 11.74 28.24
N ASN A 495 35.02 10.87 28.92
CA ASN A 495 36.38 11.14 29.37
C ASN A 495 37.29 11.49 28.19
N GLN A 496 37.19 10.75 27.09
CA GLN A 496 37.96 11.02 25.88
C GLN A 496 37.62 12.40 25.28
N GLN A 497 36.33 12.72 25.16
CA GLN A 497 35.89 14.02 24.63
C GLN A 497 36.30 15.18 25.55
N LEU A 498 36.15 15.01 26.87
CA LEU A 498 36.53 16.01 27.87
C LEU A 498 38.05 16.22 27.87
N GLY A 499 38.84 15.15 27.80
CA GLY A 499 40.31 15.22 27.71
C GLY A 499 40.79 15.93 26.44
N ASN A 500 40.16 15.65 25.29
CA ASN A 500 40.46 16.34 24.03
C ASN A 500 40.12 17.83 24.14
N HIS A 501 38.97 18.17 24.73
CA HIS A 501 38.56 19.55 24.91
C HIS A 501 39.48 20.32 25.87
N LEU A 502 39.85 19.72 27.01
CA LEU A 502 40.80 20.30 27.97
C LEU A 502 42.19 20.50 27.37
N SER A 503 42.66 19.58 26.52
CA SER A 503 43.91 19.75 25.78
C SER A 503 43.84 20.92 24.79
N GLY A 504 42.67 21.14 24.17
CA GLY A 504 42.41 22.28 23.29
C GLY A 504 42.24 23.62 24.03
N LEU A 505 41.80 23.62 25.29
CA LEU A 505 41.68 24.82 26.13
C LEU A 505 43.03 25.46 26.47
N MET A 506 44.14 24.69 26.40
CA MET A 506 45.49 25.26 26.39
C MET A 506 45.75 26.14 25.15
N ALA A 507 44.87 26.11 24.14
CA ALA A 507 45.00 26.82 22.88
C ALA A 507 43.88 27.84 22.56
N ASN A 508 42.63 27.72 23.05
CA ASN A 508 41.56 28.76 23.00
C ASN A 508 40.31 28.35 23.84
N VAL A 509 39.57 29.33 24.42
CA VAL A 509 38.45 29.12 25.38
C VAL A 509 37.08 29.01 24.69
N GLU A 510 36.39 27.87 24.84
CA GLU A 510 35.02 27.64 24.32
C GLU A 510 34.06 26.98 25.35
N PRO A 511 32.72 27.17 25.23
CA PRO A 511 31.68 26.71 26.18
C PRO A 511 31.36 25.19 26.20
N SER A 512 32.09 24.35 25.44
CA SER A 512 31.80 22.91 25.24
C SER A 512 32.02 22.02 26.49
N ALA A 513 32.91 22.40 27.42
CA ALA A 513 33.18 21.64 28.64
C ALA A 513 31.94 21.38 29.53
N SER A 514 31.04 22.36 29.62
CA SER A 514 29.87 22.31 30.51
C SER A 514 28.81 21.29 30.07
N ALA A 515 28.71 20.99 28.78
CA ALA A 515 27.81 19.97 28.25
C ALA A 515 28.35 18.56 28.54
N LEU A 516 29.65 18.33 28.29
CA LEU A 516 30.33 17.07 28.57
C LEU A 516 30.33 16.73 30.07
N GLN A 517 30.52 17.73 30.95
CA GLN A 517 30.40 17.54 32.39
C GLN A 517 29.00 17.07 32.78
N ARG A 518 27.94 17.75 32.32
CA ARG A 518 26.55 17.37 32.60
C ARG A 518 26.24 15.96 32.08
N GLN A 519 26.79 15.60 30.92
CA GLN A 519 26.61 14.28 30.32
C GLN A 519 27.31 13.19 31.14
N GLY A 520 28.54 13.42 31.60
CA GLY A 520 29.24 12.47 32.48
C GLY A 520 28.58 12.32 33.85
N GLU A 521 28.07 13.41 34.43
CA GLU A 521 27.28 13.35 35.67
C GLU A 521 25.96 12.57 35.48
N ALA A 522 25.34 12.69 34.30
CA ALA A 522 24.15 11.89 33.95
C ALA A 522 24.48 10.40 33.85
N VAL A 523 25.58 10.03 33.17
CA VAL A 523 26.05 8.63 33.07
C VAL A 523 26.26 8.04 34.47
N ARG A 524 26.92 8.77 35.37
CA ARG A 524 27.18 8.32 36.75
C ARG A 524 25.90 8.14 37.56
N ARG A 525 24.94 9.06 37.42
CA ARG A 525 23.64 8.98 38.10
C ARG A 525 22.85 7.75 37.66
N ASP A 526 22.82 7.49 36.36
CA ASP A 526 22.15 6.33 35.77
C ASP A 526 22.83 5.03 36.23
N ALA A 527 24.16 4.98 36.15
CA ALA A 527 24.96 3.82 36.53
C ALA A 527 24.78 3.41 38.00
N ALA A 528 24.63 4.38 38.92
CA ALA A 528 24.39 4.15 40.35
C ALA A 528 23.10 3.37 40.64
N THR A 529 22.12 3.42 39.73
CA THR A 529 20.85 2.70 39.83
C THR A 529 20.83 1.40 39.00
N SER A 530 21.91 1.10 38.28
CA SER A 530 22.00 0.01 37.33
C SER A 530 22.63 -1.26 37.92
N ALA A 531 22.34 -2.42 37.30
CA ALA A 531 22.96 -3.70 37.67
C ALA A 531 24.48 -3.74 37.42
N GLU A 532 25.00 -2.92 36.50
CA GLU A 532 26.45 -2.85 36.20
C GLU A 532 27.23 -2.20 37.35
N GLY A 533 26.65 -1.19 38.00
CA GLY A 533 27.22 -0.57 39.20
C GLY A 533 27.26 -1.52 40.42
N LEU A 534 26.47 -2.59 40.40
CA LEU A 534 26.40 -3.60 41.45
C LEU A 534 27.18 -4.89 41.10
N ALA A 535 27.77 -4.98 39.90
CA ALA A 535 28.41 -6.19 39.37
C ALA A 535 29.94 -6.14 39.45
N GLY A 536 30.59 -7.26 39.79
CA GLY A 536 32.03 -7.34 40.10
C GLY A 536 33.00 -6.73 39.07
N ARG A 537 33.17 -7.37 37.89
CA ARG A 537 34.19 -6.95 36.91
C ARG A 537 33.81 -5.67 36.13
N GLY A 538 32.53 -5.53 35.77
CA GLY A 538 32.01 -4.33 35.11
C GLY A 538 32.00 -3.10 36.04
N GLY A 539 31.72 -3.30 37.33
CA GLY A 539 31.81 -2.25 38.34
C GLY A 539 33.23 -1.74 38.56
N ALA A 540 34.24 -2.61 38.46
CA ALA A 540 35.64 -2.18 38.55
C ALA A 540 36.07 -1.30 37.37
N GLU A 541 35.66 -1.66 36.15
CA GLU A 541 35.92 -0.84 34.95
C GLU A 541 35.18 0.50 35.02
N LEU A 542 33.92 0.50 35.47
CA LEU A 542 33.14 1.71 35.69
C LEU A 542 33.81 2.62 36.72
N ALA A 543 34.19 2.09 37.89
CA ALA A 543 34.86 2.86 38.95
C ALA A 543 36.15 3.51 38.46
N ALA A 544 36.96 2.79 37.67
CA ALA A 544 38.15 3.35 37.04
C ALA A 544 37.84 4.51 36.08
N GLN A 545 36.72 4.46 35.35
CA GLN A 545 36.28 5.55 34.48
C GLN A 545 35.69 6.72 35.29
N GLU A 546 35.04 6.47 36.42
CA GLU A 546 34.56 7.51 37.34
C GLU A 546 35.72 8.30 37.96
N ASP A 547 36.76 7.61 38.41
CA ASP A 547 37.97 8.25 38.94
C ASP A 547 38.64 9.14 37.90
N ARG A 548 38.73 8.66 36.65
CA ARG A 548 39.25 9.45 35.51
C ARG A 548 38.37 10.66 35.22
N PHE A 549 37.05 10.50 35.27
CA PHE A 549 36.12 11.61 35.04
C PHE A 549 36.30 12.71 36.10
N VAL A 550 36.36 12.32 37.39
CA VAL A 550 36.61 13.27 38.49
C VAL A 550 37.95 13.97 38.34
N MET A 551 39.00 13.24 37.94
CA MET A 551 40.31 13.82 37.68
C MET A 551 40.27 14.86 36.55
N LEU A 552 39.57 14.58 35.45
CA LEU A 552 39.41 15.52 34.34
C LEU A 552 38.63 16.78 34.76
N LEU A 553 37.61 16.65 35.62
CA LEU A 553 36.91 17.81 36.18
C LEU A 553 37.81 18.65 37.11
N GLU A 554 38.70 18.02 37.87
CA GLU A 554 39.71 18.72 38.68
C GLU A 554 40.74 19.46 37.81
N VAL A 555 41.19 18.85 36.71
CA VAL A 555 42.05 19.50 35.71
C VAL A 555 41.35 20.68 35.05
N GLY A 556 40.07 20.55 34.69
CA GLY A 556 39.27 21.66 34.16
C GLY A 556 39.16 22.84 35.13
N ARG A 557 38.86 22.55 36.41
CA ARG A 557 38.82 23.58 37.47
C ARG A 557 40.19 24.23 37.69
N LEU A 558 41.27 23.47 37.57
CA LEU A 558 42.63 24.01 37.64
C LEU A 558 42.88 25.02 36.53
N PHE A 559 42.56 24.68 35.27
CA PHE A 559 42.72 25.60 34.14
C PHE A 559 41.86 26.85 34.27
N GLN A 560 40.63 26.71 34.76
CA GLN A 560 39.77 27.86 35.04
C GLN A 560 40.36 28.75 36.15
N ALA A 561 40.76 28.17 37.29
CA ALA A 561 41.34 28.92 38.40
C ALA A 561 42.64 29.64 38.00
N ALA A 562 43.45 29.00 37.15
CA ALA A 562 44.65 29.60 36.58
C ALA A 562 44.32 30.78 35.63
N ALA A 563 43.32 30.62 34.76
CA ALA A 563 42.86 31.69 33.86
C ALA A 563 42.26 32.89 34.60
N GLU A 564 41.57 32.65 35.72
CA GLU A 564 40.99 33.67 36.59
C GLU A 564 42.02 34.32 37.54
N GLY A 565 43.27 33.86 37.54
CA GLY A 565 44.34 34.37 38.41
C GLY A 565 44.24 33.92 39.88
N ASN A 566 43.37 32.95 40.19
CA ASN A 566 43.21 32.38 41.52
C ASN A 566 44.29 31.32 41.82
N LEU A 567 45.53 31.80 42.00
CA LEU A 567 46.72 30.98 42.27
C LEU A 567 46.59 30.07 43.52
N PRO A 568 45.98 30.50 44.64
CA PRO A 568 45.79 29.62 45.80
C PRO A 568 44.96 28.37 45.49
N GLU A 569 43.85 28.53 44.75
CA GLU A 569 43.00 27.40 44.37
C GLU A 569 43.68 26.50 43.33
N ALA A 570 44.40 27.09 42.36
CA ALA A 570 45.18 26.34 41.39
C ALA A 570 46.25 25.45 42.06
N LEU A 571 47.01 25.99 43.02
CA LEU A 571 48.02 25.23 43.76
C LEU A 571 47.40 24.12 44.63
N ARG A 572 46.23 24.38 45.22
CA ARG A 572 45.47 23.37 45.98
C ARG A 572 45.06 22.19 45.09
N LEU A 573 44.54 22.48 43.89
CA LEU A 573 44.13 21.46 42.92
C LEU A 573 45.33 20.65 42.39
N VAL A 574 46.47 21.29 42.12
CA VAL A 574 47.71 20.60 41.69
C VAL A 574 48.18 19.60 42.75
N ARG A 575 48.23 20.00 44.04
CA ARG A 575 48.61 19.09 45.13
C ARG A 575 47.67 17.90 45.24
N GLY A 576 46.36 18.14 45.19
CA GLY A 576 45.36 17.06 45.22
C GLY A 576 45.50 16.07 44.06
N LEU A 577 45.83 16.54 42.85
CA LEU A 577 46.11 15.68 41.70
C LEU A 577 47.41 14.87 41.88
N GLN A 578 48.46 15.46 42.46
CA GLN A 578 49.73 14.78 42.75
C GLN A 578 49.57 13.67 43.80
N GLU A 579 48.80 13.93 44.86
CA GLU A 579 48.49 12.95 45.91
C GLU A 579 47.73 11.74 45.36
N ARG A 580 46.74 11.96 44.49
CA ARG A 580 46.02 10.85 43.82
C ARG A 580 46.90 10.04 42.89
N ARG A 581 47.85 10.69 42.20
CA ARG A 581 48.83 10.00 41.34
C ARG A 581 49.81 9.15 42.16
N GLY A 582 50.19 9.60 43.35
CA GLY A 582 51.08 8.89 44.26
C GLY A 582 50.46 7.67 44.96
N GLY A 583 49.13 7.52 44.93
CA GLY A 583 48.40 6.40 45.52
C GLY A 583 48.15 5.21 44.60
N ALA A 584 48.52 5.27 43.32
CA ALA A 584 48.36 4.14 42.39
C ALA A 584 49.44 3.06 42.65
N PRO A 585 49.09 1.75 42.77
CA PRO A 585 50.07 0.71 43.03
C PRO A 585 50.87 0.43 41.76
N GLY A 586 52.02 1.09 41.63
CA GLY A 586 52.89 0.92 40.47
C GLY A 586 54.27 1.53 40.68
N GLY A 587 55.17 0.75 41.30
CA GLY A 587 56.61 0.86 41.09
C GLY A 587 57.29 2.02 41.81
N GLY A 588 57.74 1.76 43.03
CA GLY A 588 58.80 2.55 43.64
C GLY A 588 60.06 2.51 42.76
N ALA A 589 60.32 3.61 42.06
CA ALA A 589 61.64 3.95 41.59
C ALA A 589 61.92 5.37 42.07
N ARG A 590 62.78 5.41 43.08
CA ARG A 590 63.38 6.57 43.73
C ARG A 590 63.68 7.74 42.79
N GLU A 591 63.40 8.92 43.32
CA GLU A 591 64.12 10.17 43.10
C GLU A 591 65.57 9.98 42.62
N ARG A 592 65.91 10.67 41.52
CA ARG A 592 67.11 11.51 41.36
C ARG A 592 67.11 12.16 39.97
N GLY A 593 67.25 13.48 39.94
CA GLY A 593 67.57 14.28 38.75
C GLY A 593 66.57 15.38 38.52
#